data_AF-S3IG59-F1
#
_entry.id   AF-S3IG59-F1
#
_cell.length_a   1.000
_cell.length_b   1.000
_cell.length_c   1.000
_cell.angle_alpha   90.00
_cell.angle_beta   90.00
_cell.angle_gamma   90.00
#
_symmetry.space_group_name_H-M   'P 1'
#
loop_
_entity.id
_entity.type
_entity.pdbx_description
1 polymer ?
#
loop_
_entity_poly.entity_id
_entity_poly.type
_entity_poly.pdbx_seq_one_letter_code
_entity_poly.pdbx_strand_id
1 'polypeptide(L)'
;MISTVALFWALCVVCVVNMARYYSSLRALLVVLRGCDPLLYQYVDGGGFFTSHGQPSKQVRLVRYIYGQRYLDHHDEEFIRRCERLRRQFILTSSLCGLVVISLVGLIIWH
;
A
#
# COMPACT_ATOMS: atom_id res chain seq x y z
N MET A 1 -23.44 26.12 3.19
CA MET A 1 -23.76 24.70 3.45
C MET A 1 -22.76 23.86 2.67
N ILE A 2 -21.93 23.06 3.33
CA ILE A 2 -21.01 22.17 2.61
C ILE A 2 -21.83 20.99 2.07
N SER A 3 -21.71 20.71 0.78
CA SER A 3 -22.41 19.59 0.16
C SER A 3 -21.76 18.28 0.61
N THR A 4 -22.57 17.33 1.09
CA THR A 4 -22.12 15.97 1.46
C THR A 4 -21.43 15.28 0.29
N VAL A 5 -21.89 15.54 -0.94
CA VAL A 5 -21.27 15.07 -2.19
C VAL A 5 -19.88 15.67 -2.39
N ALA A 6 -19.69 16.95 -2.06
CA ALA A 6 -18.38 17.61 -2.16
C ALA A 6 -17.38 17.06 -1.13
N LEU A 7 -17.83 16.76 0.09
CA LEU A 7 -17.00 16.09 1.10
C LEU A 7 -16.58 14.68 0.67
N PHE A 8 -17.50 13.91 0.09
CA PHE A 8 -17.20 12.58 -0.44
C PHE A 8 -16.14 12.65 -1.55
N TRP A 9 -16.28 13.59 -2.49
CA TRP A 9 -15.28 13.80 -3.53
C TRP A 9 -13.92 14.20 -2.97
N ALA A 10 -13.87 15.09 -1.97
CA ALA A 10 -12.63 15.45 -1.29
C ALA A 10 -11.97 14.22 -0.63
N LEU A 11 -12.75 13.37 0.04
CA LEU A 11 -12.29 12.11 0.61
C LEU A 11 -11.74 11.16 -0.46
N CYS A 12 -12.42 11.03 -1.60
CA CYS A 12 -11.97 10.24 -2.75
C CYS A 12 -10.62 10.75 -3.29
N VAL A 13 -10.46 12.06 -3.47
CA VAL A 13 -9.20 12.66 -3.94
C VAL A 13 -8.07 12.36 -2.94
N VAL A 14 -8.30 12.57 -1.65
CA VAL A 14 -7.31 12.25 -0.60
C VAL A 14 -6.95 10.77 -0.62
N CYS A 15 -7.94 9.88 -0.80
CA CYS A 15 -7.72 8.45 -0.91
C CYS A 15 -6.83 8.10 -2.10
N VAL A 16 -7.14 8.62 -3.30
CA VAL A 16 -6.35 8.40 -4.52
C VAL A 16 -4.91 8.91 -4.37
N VAL A 17 -4.71 10.09 -3.79
CA VAL A 17 -3.37 10.64 -3.53
C VAL A 17 -2.58 9.75 -2.57
N ASN A 18 -3.22 9.24 -1.52
CA ASN A 18 -2.58 8.30 -0.59
C ASN A 18 -2.25 6.96 -1.26
N MET A 19 -3.12 6.48 -2.15
CA MET A 19 -2.90 5.29 -2.97
C MET A 19 -1.67 5.46 -3.87
N ALA A 20 -1.58 6.59 -4.58
CA ALA A 20 -0.44 6.91 -5.44
C ALA A 20 0.88 6.97 -4.64
N ARG A 21 0.85 7.59 -3.45
CA ARG A 21 1.99 7.61 -2.53
C ARG A 21 2.40 6.21 -2.07
N TYR A 22 1.43 5.36 -1.74
CA TYR A 22 1.69 3.98 -1.34
C TYR A 22 2.37 3.19 -2.46
N TYR A 23 1.85 3.28 -3.70
CA TYR A 23 2.47 2.64 -4.87
C TYR A 23 3.89 3.13 -5.14
N SER A 24 4.14 4.44 -5.01
CA SER A 24 5.47 5.01 -5.18
C SER A 24 6.46 4.47 -4.14
N SER A 25 6.07 4.45 -2.86
CA SER A 25 6.89 3.87 -1.78
C SER A 25 7.17 2.38 -1.99
N LEU A 26 6.18 1.63 -2.48
CA LEU A 26 6.32 0.20 -2.77
C LEU A 26 7.33 -0.05 -3.87
N ARG A 27 7.30 0.76 -4.93
CA ARG A 27 8.29 0.71 -6.00
C ARG A 27 9.69 1.04 -5.49
N ALA A 28 9.81 2.06 -4.64
CA ALA A 28 11.08 2.40 -4.01
C ALA A 28 11.60 1.30 -3.08
N LEU A 29 10.72 0.58 -2.38
CA LEU A 29 11.08 -0.58 -1.57
C LEU A 29 11.58 -1.73 -2.44
N LEU A 30 10.91 -2.06 -3.55
CA LEU A 30 11.32 -3.14 -4.45
C LEU A 30 12.70 -2.90 -5.09
N VAL A 31 13.02 -1.65 -5.41
CA VAL A 31 14.36 -1.28 -5.93
C VAL A 31 15.44 -1.56 -4.89
N VAL A 32 15.19 -1.21 -3.62
CA VAL A 32 16.14 -1.48 -2.53
C VAL A 32 16.21 -2.98 -2.23
N LEU A 33 15.07 -3.66 -2.22
CA LEU A 33 14.99 -5.10 -1.99
C LEU A 33 15.84 -5.89 -3.00
N ARG A 34 15.89 -5.45 -4.26
CA ARG A 34 16.74 -6.06 -5.29
C ARG A 34 18.24 -6.04 -4.91
N GLY A 35 18.68 -5.03 -4.16
CA GLY A 35 20.07 -4.90 -3.71
C GLY A 35 20.36 -5.62 -2.40
N CYS A 36 19.44 -5.57 -1.43
CA CYS A 36 19.64 -6.16 -0.10
C CYS A 36 19.37 -7.67 -0.07
N ASP A 37 18.30 -8.14 -0.71
CA ASP A 37 17.87 -9.53 -0.69
C ASP A 37 17.29 -9.96 -2.06
N PRO A 38 18.16 -10.40 -3.00
CA PRO A 38 17.75 -10.80 -4.33
C PRO A 38 16.87 -12.05 -4.34
N LEU A 39 17.01 -12.93 -3.34
CA LEU A 39 16.17 -14.13 -3.17
C LEU A 39 14.73 -13.72 -2.85
N LEU A 40 14.54 -12.80 -1.90
CA LEU A 40 13.21 -12.28 -1.58
C LEU A 40 12.62 -11.51 -2.76
N TYR A 41 13.42 -10.71 -3.47
CA TYR A 41 12.99 -10.00 -4.67
C TYR A 41 12.46 -10.95 -5.75
N GLN A 42 13.13 -12.07 -6.00
CA GLN A 42 12.66 -13.08 -6.96
C GLN A 42 11.44 -13.85 -6.43
N TYR A 43 11.38 -14.10 -5.13
CA TYR A 43 10.25 -14.77 -4.47
C TYR A 43 8.94 -13.96 -4.57
N VAL A 44 9.01 -12.63 -4.43
CA VAL A 44 7.85 -11.73 -4.62
C VAL A 44 7.65 -11.31 -6.07
N ASP A 45 8.41 -11.85 -7.01
CA ASP A 45 8.34 -11.51 -8.44
C ASP A 45 8.52 -10.00 -8.68
N GLY A 46 9.61 -9.45 -8.17
CA GLY A 46 9.86 -8.01 -8.15
C GLY A 46 9.93 -7.35 -9.53
N GLY A 47 10.21 -8.12 -10.59
CA GLY A 47 10.18 -7.65 -11.99
C GLY A 47 8.76 -7.59 -12.57
N GLY A 48 7.90 -8.55 -12.21
CA GLY A 48 6.49 -8.59 -12.59
C GLY A 48 5.55 -7.88 -11.63
N PHE A 49 6.05 -7.34 -10.52
CA PHE A 49 5.24 -6.92 -9.36
C PHE A 49 4.11 -5.92 -9.70
N PHE A 50 4.32 -5.01 -10.65
CA PHE A 50 3.29 -4.03 -11.07
C PHE A 50 2.65 -4.34 -12.43
N THR A 51 2.93 -5.51 -13.01
CA THR A 51 2.36 -5.90 -14.30
C THR A 51 0.96 -6.50 -14.10
N SER A 52 0.09 -6.33 -15.09
CA SER A 52 -1.27 -6.90 -15.11
C SER A 52 -1.30 -8.43 -15.08
N HIS A 53 -0.19 -9.09 -15.41
CA HIS A 53 0.01 -10.54 -15.30
C HIS A 53 0.62 -10.97 -13.96
N GLY A 54 0.94 -10.03 -13.06
CA GLY A 54 1.50 -10.31 -11.74
C GLY A 54 0.55 -11.13 -10.89
N GLN A 55 1.02 -12.24 -10.31
CA GLN A 55 0.20 -13.07 -9.44
C GLN A 55 -0.16 -12.31 -8.15
N PRO A 56 -1.45 -12.02 -7.88
CA PRO A 56 -1.85 -11.30 -6.66
C PRO A 56 -1.47 -12.07 -5.39
N SER A 57 -1.42 -13.41 -5.47
CA SER A 57 -0.95 -14.28 -4.39
C SER A 57 0.52 -14.07 -4.01
N LYS A 58 1.37 -13.53 -4.90
CA LYS A 58 2.75 -13.16 -4.59
C LYS A 58 2.85 -11.75 -4.00
N GLN A 59 2.02 -10.81 -4.45
CA GLN A 59 1.92 -9.48 -3.83
C GLN A 59 1.47 -9.56 -2.36
N VAL A 60 0.50 -10.43 -2.06
CA VAL A 60 0.02 -10.68 -0.69
C VAL A 60 1.15 -11.20 0.21
N ARG A 61 2.12 -11.95 -0.32
CA ARG A 61 3.27 -12.42 0.48
C ARG A 61 4.16 -11.28 0.96
N LEU A 62 4.45 -10.30 0.10
CA LEU A 62 5.21 -9.12 0.52
C LEU A 62 4.48 -8.35 1.62
N VAL A 63 3.17 -8.15 1.45
CA VAL A 63 2.34 -7.49 2.46
C VAL A 63 2.36 -8.28 3.78
N ARG A 64 2.22 -9.61 3.72
CA ARG A 64 2.26 -10.47 4.91
C ARG A 64 3.63 -10.45 5.60
N TYR A 65 4.72 -10.40 4.84
CA TYR A 65 6.08 -10.26 5.36
C TYR A 65 6.26 -8.94 6.12
N ILE A 66 5.78 -7.83 5.55
CA ILE A 66 5.82 -6.50 6.18
C ILE A 66 4.88 -6.46 7.39
N TYR A 67 3.71 -7.07 7.31
CA TYR A 67 2.76 -7.13 8.43
C TYR A 67 3.33 -7.94 9.60
N GLY A 68 3.98 -9.08 9.32
CA GLY A 68 4.61 -9.95 10.32
C GLY A 68 5.95 -9.42 10.85
N GLN A 69 6.35 -8.18 10.53
CA GLN A 69 7.57 -7.53 11.02
C GLN A 69 8.88 -8.30 10.77
N ARG A 70 8.90 -9.22 9.80
CA ARG A 70 10.08 -10.06 9.48
C ARG A 70 11.26 -9.27 8.91
N TYR A 71 11.05 -7.99 8.58
CA TYR A 71 12.09 -7.07 8.14
C TYR A 71 12.97 -6.56 9.29
N LEU A 72 12.58 -6.73 10.56
CA LEU A 72 13.38 -6.26 11.72
C LEU A 72 14.67 -7.06 11.90
N ASP A 73 14.71 -8.30 11.39
CA ASP A 73 15.88 -9.17 11.46
C ASP A 73 16.92 -8.83 10.37
N HIS A 74 16.63 -7.87 9.49
CA HIS A 74 17.53 -7.46 8.41
C HIS A 74 18.58 -6.46 8.93
N HIS A 75 19.84 -6.64 8.53
CA HIS A 75 20.94 -5.78 9.01
C HIS A 75 20.93 -4.36 8.41
N ASP A 76 20.18 -4.15 7.32
CA ASP A 76 20.12 -2.87 6.61
C ASP A 76 19.09 -1.92 7.22
N GLU A 77 19.56 -0.92 7.97
CA GLU A 77 18.72 0.09 8.61
C GLU A 77 17.91 0.93 7.61
N GLU A 78 18.40 1.12 6.37
CA GLU A 78 17.64 1.84 5.35
C GLU A 78 16.45 0.99 4.85
N PHE A 79 16.66 -0.31 4.68
CA PHE A 79 15.58 -1.25 4.37
C PHE A 79 14.51 -1.28 5.46
N ILE A 80 14.92 -1.38 6.74
CA ILE A 80 14.00 -1.38 7.89
C ILE A 80 13.14 -0.10 7.90
N ARG A 81 13.78 1.08 7.79
CA ARG A 81 13.07 2.38 7.82
C ARG A 81 12.05 2.51 6.68
N ARG A 82 12.37 2.00 5.49
CA ARG A 82 11.45 1.99 4.34
C ARG A 82 10.28 1.03 4.55
N CYS A 83 10.53 -0.18 5.05
CA CYS A 83 9.49 -1.13 5.42
C CYS A 83 8.52 -0.57 6.46
N GLU A 84 9.02 0.08 7.51
CA GLU A 84 8.15 0.71 8.51
C GLU A 84 7.31 1.85 7.94
N ARG A 85 7.91 2.72 7.12
CA ARG A 85 7.19 3.80 6.44
C ARG A 85 6.09 3.24 5.55
N LEU A 86 6.39 2.17 4.81
CA LEU A 86 5.43 1.50 3.94
C LEU A 86 4.29 0.87 4.73
N ARG A 87 4.59 0.22 5.87
CA ARG A 87 3.58 -0.34 6.77
C ARG A 87 2.63 0.74 7.29
N ARG A 88 3.15 1.88 7.76
CA ARG A 88 2.33 3.01 8.20
C ARG A 88 1.46 3.56 7.07
N GLN A 89 2.01 3.73 5.88
CA GLN A 89 1.26 4.16 4.70
C GLN A 89 0.17 3.16 4.34
N PHE A 90 0.45 1.86 4.36
CA PHE A 90 -0.53 0.81 4.08
C PHE A 90 -1.72 0.88 5.03
N ILE A 91 -1.48 0.99 6.35
CA ILE A 91 -2.55 1.11 7.35
C ILE A 91 -3.41 2.34 7.09
N LEU A 92 -2.80 3.52 6.93
CA LEU A 92 -3.54 4.77 6.69
C LEU A 92 -4.37 4.68 5.40
N THR A 93 -3.77 4.13 4.36
CA THR A 93 -4.36 4.01 3.03
C THR A 93 -5.53 3.01 3.02
N SER A 94 -5.38 1.87 3.71
CA SER A 94 -6.45 0.89 3.90
C SER A 94 -7.61 1.46 4.71
N SER A 95 -7.33 2.20 5.79
CA SER A 95 -8.36 2.87 6.59
C SER A 95 -9.12 3.92 5.78
N LEU A 96 -8.42 4.73 4.98
CA LEU A 96 -9.05 5.72 4.09
C LEU A 96 -9.92 5.05 3.02
N CYS A 97 -9.47 3.94 2.41
CA CYS A 97 -10.30 3.14 1.52
C CYS A 97 -11.58 2.66 2.22
N GLY A 98 -11.46 2.11 3.44
CA GLY A 98 -12.61 1.67 4.22
C GLY A 98 -13.60 2.81 4.50
N LEU A 99 -13.10 3.99 4.86
CA LEU A 99 -13.93 5.19 5.06
C LEU A 99 -14.65 5.62 3.77
N VAL A 100 -13.98 5.56 2.61
CA VAL A 100 -14.61 5.86 1.31
C VAL A 100 -15.74 4.87 1.03
N VAL A 101 -15.53 3.57 1.27
CA VAL A 101 -16.56 2.53 1.07
C VAL A 101 -17.76 2.76 2.00
N ILE A 102 -17.53 3.02 3.28
CA ILE A 102 -18.60 3.30 4.25
C ILE A 102 -19.37 4.55 3.83
N SER A 103 -18.66 5.60 3.40
CA SER A 103 -19.28 6.85 2.95
C SER A 103 -20.11 6.64 1.69
N LEU A 104 -19.65 5.80 0.76
CA LEU A 104 -20.40 5.42 -0.44
C LEU A 104 -21.68 4.67 -0.08
N VAL A 105 -21.60 3.67 0.79
CA VAL A 105 -22.78 2.91 1.25
C VAL A 105 -23.78 3.84 1.95
N GLY A 106 -23.29 4.74 2.81
CA GLY A 106 -24.14 5.75 3.45
C GLY A 106 -24.84 6.68 2.45
N LEU A 107 -24.15 7.11 1.39
CA LEU A 107 -24.75 7.91 0.32
C LEU A 107 -25.79 7.13 -0.48
N ILE A 108 -25.53 5.85 -0.80
CA ILE A 108 -26.47 4.98 -1.53
C ILE A 108 -27.73 4.70 -0.70
N ILE A 109 -27.61 4.55 0.62
CA ILE A 109 -28.78 4.31 1.49
C ILE A 109 -29.62 5.59 1.65
N TRP A 110 -28.96 6.75 1.69
CA TRP A 110 -29.63 8.03 1.93
C TRP A 110 -30.32 8.61 0.69
N HIS A 111 -29.85 8.26 -0.50
CA HIS A 111 -30.37 8.74 -1.78
C HIS A 111 -31.27 7.70 -2.45
#